data_AF-A0AAV4BIT5-F1
#
_entry.id   AF-A0AAV4BIT5-F1
#
_cell.length_a   1.000
_cell.length_b   1.000
_cell.length_c   1.000
_cell.angle_alpha   90.00
_cell.angle_beta   90.00
_cell.angle_gamma   90.00
#
_symmetry.space_group_name_H-M   'P 1'
#
loop_
_entity.id
_entity.type
_entity.pdbx_description
1 polymer ?
#
loop_
_entity_poly.entity_id
_entity_poly.type
_entity_poly.pdbx_seq_one_letter_code
_entity_poly.pdbx_strand_id
1 'polypeptide(L)'
;MSELDLYAKYLDLGARLGRSGEDLAEWVEDKVRQGMERSDRQIERERKREEMELQRQREEREMQKEESQRQLELRRLELEAETKRIELGSKHHTDGAGPRPNYATQRPKIPSLNDSSQVDLYLERFERHATAFGWPETEWASCLSSLW
;
A
#
# COMPACT_ATOMS: atom_id res chain seq x y z
N MET A 1 -13.76 14.44 -49.62
CA MET A 1 -14.09 14.92 -50.98
C MET A 1 -13.25 16.14 -51.23
N SER A 2 -12.61 16.25 -52.39
CA SER A 2 -11.85 17.45 -52.72
C SER A 2 -12.80 18.59 -53.14
N GLU A 3 -12.35 19.82 -52.99
CA GLU A 3 -13.08 21.00 -53.46
C GLU A 3 -13.41 20.91 -54.96
N LEU A 4 -12.49 20.35 -55.75
CA LEU A 4 -12.65 20.12 -57.19
C LEU A 4 -13.77 19.11 -57.49
N ASP A 5 -13.93 18.07 -56.67
CA ASP A 5 -15.02 17.09 -56.83
C ASP A 5 -16.39 17.72 -56.55
N LEU A 6 -16.47 18.56 -55.51
CA LEU A 6 -17.68 19.32 -55.18
C LEU A 6 -18.00 20.33 -56.29
N TYR A 7 -16.99 21.01 -56.81
CA TYR A 7 -17.13 21.98 -57.88
C TYR A 7 -17.67 21.32 -59.15
N ALA A 8 -17.05 20.23 -59.61
CA ALA A 8 -17.51 19.48 -60.78
C ALA A 8 -18.94 18.95 -60.61
N LYS A 9 -19.28 18.44 -59.41
CA LYS A 9 -20.62 17.95 -59.08
C LYS A 9 -21.68 19.06 -59.16
N TYR A 10 -21.41 20.22 -58.57
CA TYR A 10 -22.36 21.33 -58.61
C TYR A 10 -22.39 22.01 -59.97
N LEU A 11 -21.29 22.03 -60.73
CA LEU A 11 -21.28 22.53 -62.11
C LEU A 11 -22.27 21.75 -63.00
N ASP A 12 -22.21 20.42 -62.96
CA ASP A 12 -23.15 19.55 -63.70
C ASP A 12 -24.60 19.73 -63.20
N LEU A 13 -24.81 19.78 -61.88
CA LEU A 13 -26.14 19.97 -61.30
C LEU A 13 -26.75 21.32 -61.70
N GLY A 14 -25.97 22.39 -61.62
CA GLY A 14 -26.43 23.74 -61.94
C GLY A 14 -26.74 23.91 -63.43
N ALA A 15 -25.94 23.31 -64.31
CA ALA A 15 -26.22 23.28 -65.74
C ALA A 15 -27.52 22.53 -66.06
N ARG A 16 -27.79 21.39 -65.40
CA ARG A 16 -29.05 20.65 -65.52
C ARG A 16 -30.26 21.40 -64.98
N LEU A 17 -30.05 22.29 -64.00
CA LEU A 17 -31.08 23.19 -63.46
C LEU A 17 -31.34 24.41 -64.36
N GLY A 18 -30.68 24.50 -65.52
CA GLY A 18 -30.87 25.57 -66.49
C GLY A 18 -30.15 26.86 -66.14
N ARG A 19 -29.25 26.85 -65.15
CA ARG A 19 -28.38 28.00 -64.85
C ARG A 19 -27.23 28.02 -65.83
N SER A 20 -26.83 29.20 -66.29
CA SER A 20 -25.73 29.37 -67.23
C SER A 20 -24.99 30.67 -66.95
N GLY A 21 -23.72 30.73 -67.39
CA GLY A 21 -22.89 31.92 -67.24
C GLY A 21 -22.58 32.27 -65.77
N GLU A 22 -22.72 33.54 -65.44
CA GLU A 22 -22.34 34.12 -64.14
C GLU A 22 -23.21 33.57 -62.98
N ASP A 23 -24.52 33.43 -63.20
CA ASP A 23 -25.47 32.85 -62.24
C ASP A 23 -25.17 31.39 -61.86
N LEU A 24 -24.57 30.64 -62.79
CA LEU A 24 -24.13 29.27 -62.54
C LEU A 24 -22.86 29.28 -61.69
N ALA A 25 -21.90 30.13 -62.02
CA ALA A 25 -20.63 30.23 -61.30
C ALA A 25 -20.84 30.61 -59.83
N GLU A 26 -21.64 31.66 -59.57
CA GLU A 26 -21.94 32.12 -58.20
C GLU A 26 -22.64 31.04 -57.37
N TRP A 27 -23.60 30.33 -57.98
CA TRP A 27 -24.34 29.26 -57.30
C TRP A 27 -23.46 28.06 -56.98
N VAL A 28 -22.58 27.66 -57.89
CA VAL A 28 -21.61 26.57 -57.66
C VAL A 28 -20.68 26.94 -56.53
N GLU A 29 -20.17 28.18 -56.52
CA GLU A 29 -19.26 28.66 -55.48
C GLU A 29 -19.92 28.67 -54.09
N ASP A 30 -21.17 29.15 -53.98
CA ASP A 30 -21.96 29.07 -52.73
C ASP A 30 -22.16 27.63 -52.26
N LYS A 31 -22.44 26.71 -53.18
CA LYS A 31 -22.66 25.29 -52.84
C LYS A 31 -21.39 24.56 -52.44
N VAL A 32 -20.27 24.85 -53.09
CA VAL A 32 -18.95 24.31 -52.73
C VAL A 32 -18.57 24.83 -51.35
N ARG A 33 -18.71 26.13 -51.09
CA ARG A 33 -18.44 26.76 -49.78
C ARG A 33 -19.27 26.12 -48.67
N GLN A 34 -20.58 25.98 -48.86
CA GLN A 34 -21.45 25.29 -47.90
C GLN A 34 -21.08 23.81 -47.70
N GLY A 35 -20.62 23.13 -48.75
CA GLY A 35 -20.15 21.74 -48.68
C GLY A 35 -18.88 21.60 -47.85
N MET A 36 -17.90 22.50 -48.08
CA MET A 36 -16.64 22.54 -47.35
C MET A 36 -16.85 22.89 -45.88
N GLU A 37 -17.64 23.92 -45.56
CA GLU A 37 -17.95 24.28 -44.16
C GLU A 37 -18.59 23.12 -43.38
N ARG A 38 -19.46 22.33 -44.03
CA ARG A 38 -20.06 21.14 -43.40
C ARG A 38 -19.02 20.05 -43.15
N SER A 39 -18.13 19.83 -44.12
CA SER A 39 -17.03 18.88 -44.00
C SER A 39 -16.09 19.28 -42.86
N ASP A 40 -15.68 20.55 -42.80
CA ASP A 40 -14.78 21.07 -41.77
C ASP A 40 -15.39 20.96 -40.37
N ARG A 41 -16.69 21.31 -40.22
CA ARG A 41 -17.41 21.13 -38.95
C ARG A 41 -17.49 19.66 -38.53
N GLN A 42 -17.57 18.72 -39.48
CA GLN A 42 -17.57 17.30 -39.14
C GLN A 42 -16.19 16.84 -38.70
N ILE A 43 -15.14 17.24 -39.41
CA ILE A 43 -13.75 16.95 -39.06
C ILE A 43 -13.41 17.52 -37.68
N GLU A 44 -13.81 18.76 -37.39
CA GLU A 44 -13.58 19.37 -36.09
C GLU A 44 -14.28 18.60 -34.95
N ARG A 45 -15.51 18.13 -35.18
CA ARG A 45 -16.24 17.30 -34.21
C ARG A 45 -15.57 15.95 -33.99
N GLU A 46 -15.10 15.32 -35.06
CA GLU A 46 -14.37 14.05 -34.97
C GLU A 46 -13.05 14.24 -34.23
N ARG A 47 -12.27 15.26 -34.57
CA ARG A 47 -11.02 15.60 -33.88
C ARG A 47 -11.24 15.89 -32.40
N LYS A 48 -12.28 16.64 -32.06
CA LYS A 48 -12.63 16.92 -30.66
C LYS A 48 -13.05 15.66 -29.90
N ARG A 49 -13.75 14.72 -30.55
CA ARG A 49 -14.09 13.43 -29.94
C ARG A 49 -12.85 12.58 -29.71
N GLU A 50 -11.95 12.52 -30.68
CA GLU A 50 -10.68 11.80 -30.54
C GLU A 50 -9.81 12.40 -29.44
N GLU A 51 -9.72 13.74 -29.35
CA GLU A 51 -9.01 14.43 -28.28
C GLU A 51 -9.59 14.10 -26.90
N MET A 52 -10.93 14.12 -26.75
CA MET A 52 -11.58 13.75 -25.48
C MET A 52 -11.39 12.26 -25.13
N GLU A 53 -11.45 11.37 -26.11
CA GLU A 53 -11.21 9.94 -25.89
C GLU A 53 -9.76 9.67 -25.47
N LEU A 54 -8.80 10.33 -26.13
CA LEU A 54 -7.39 10.23 -25.79
C LEU A 54 -7.13 10.79 -24.38
N GLN A 55 -7.78 11.89 -24.01
CA GLN A 55 -7.70 12.47 -22.68
C GLN A 55 -8.27 11.49 -21.63
N ARG A 56 -9.45 10.92 -21.87
CA ARG A 56 -10.04 9.92 -20.97
C ARG A 56 -9.13 8.71 -20.78
N GLN A 57 -8.53 8.20 -21.85
CA GLN A 57 -7.58 7.08 -21.77
C GLN A 57 -6.31 7.43 -20.99
N ARG A 58 -5.82 8.67 -21.08
CA ARG A 58 -4.67 9.13 -20.29
C ARG A 58 -5.01 9.17 -18.81
N GLU A 59 -6.13 9.79 -18.46
CA GLU A 59 -6.62 9.88 -17.08
C GLU A 59 -6.85 8.49 -16.48
N GLU A 60 -7.46 7.57 -17.23
CA GLU A 60 -7.69 6.20 -16.79
C GLU A 60 -6.36 5.45 -16.54
N ARG A 61 -5.36 5.61 -17.41
CA ARG A 61 -4.03 5.03 -17.21
C ARG A 61 -3.30 5.63 -16.02
N GLU A 62 -3.46 6.93 -15.76
CA GLU A 62 -2.88 7.57 -14.58
C GLU A 62 -3.53 7.07 -13.30
N MET A 63 -4.86 6.99 -13.25
CA MET A 63 -5.58 6.40 -12.12
C MET A 63 -5.16 4.96 -11.85
N GLN A 64 -5.05 4.12 -12.89
CA GLN A 64 -4.59 2.73 -12.75
C GLN A 64 -3.16 2.65 -12.22
N LYS A 65 -2.27 3.54 -12.65
CA LYS A 65 -0.89 3.61 -12.13
C LYS A 65 -0.87 4.03 -10.67
N GLU A 66 -1.65 5.05 -10.30
CA GLU A 66 -1.72 5.53 -8.93
C GLU A 66 -2.29 4.45 -7.99
N GLU A 67 -3.36 3.77 -8.42
CA GLU A 67 -3.94 2.67 -7.67
C GLU A 67 -2.95 1.51 -7.52
N SER A 68 -2.25 1.13 -8.59
CA SER A 68 -1.23 0.08 -8.54
C SER A 68 -0.07 0.46 -7.60
N GLN A 69 0.39 1.71 -7.63
CA GLN A 69 1.42 2.20 -6.72
C GLN A 69 0.95 2.15 -5.27
N ARG A 70 -0.29 2.59 -4.99
CA ARG A 70 -0.88 2.54 -3.65
C ARG A 70 -1.00 1.10 -3.15
N GLN A 71 -1.42 0.17 -4.00
CA GLN A 71 -1.49 -1.26 -3.64
C GLN A 71 -0.10 -1.84 -3.33
N LEU A 72 0.92 -1.49 -4.12
CA LEU A 72 2.29 -1.92 -3.86
C LEU A 72 2.84 -1.34 -2.55
N GLU A 73 2.54 -0.07 -2.25
CA GLU A 73 2.91 0.57 -1.00
C GLU A 73 2.23 -0.10 0.19
N LEU A 74 0.90 -0.32 0.13
CA LEU A 74 0.16 -1.04 1.16
C LEU A 74 0.76 -2.43 1.41
N ARG A 75 1.00 -3.20 0.34
CA ARG A 75 1.60 -4.54 0.44
C ARG A 75 3.01 -4.49 1.06
N ARG A 76 3.79 -3.46 0.75
CA ARG A 76 5.11 -3.24 1.36
C ARG A 76 4.99 -2.96 2.85
N LEU A 77 4.05 -2.10 3.26
CA LEU A 77 3.80 -1.81 4.68
C LEU A 77 3.31 -3.04 5.44
N GLU A 78 2.42 -3.84 4.84
CA GLU A 78 1.95 -5.10 5.42
C GLU A 78 3.10 -6.09 5.64
N LEU A 79 3.97 -6.26 4.62
CA LEU A 79 5.17 -7.09 4.75
C LEU A 79 6.11 -6.58 5.84
N GLU A 80 6.34 -5.26 5.92
CA GLU A 80 7.20 -4.68 6.96
C GLU A 80 6.59 -4.82 8.37
N ALA A 81 5.27 -4.69 8.49
CA ALA A 81 4.57 -4.93 9.75
C ALA A 81 4.71 -6.39 10.17
N GLU A 82 4.54 -7.33 9.24
CA GLU A 82 4.68 -8.75 9.51
C GLU A 82 6.11 -9.13 9.87
N THR A 83 7.13 -8.61 9.17
CA THR A 83 8.54 -8.86 9.55
C THR A 83 8.84 -8.33 10.94
N LYS A 84 8.35 -7.13 11.30
CA LYS A 84 8.51 -6.57 12.66
C LYS A 84 7.80 -7.43 13.72
N ARG A 85 6.61 -7.97 13.41
CA ARG A 85 5.89 -8.89 14.32
C ARG A 85 6.66 -10.19 14.52
N ILE A 86 7.22 -10.76 13.46
CA ILE A 86 8.07 -11.96 13.55
C ILE A 86 9.33 -11.66 14.36
N GLU A 87 10.00 -10.52 14.14
CA GLU A 87 11.18 -10.12 14.92
C GLU A 87 10.86 -9.93 16.41
N LEU A 88 9.74 -9.29 16.76
CA LEU A 88 9.30 -9.10 18.14
C LEU A 88 8.86 -10.41 18.81
N GLY A 89 8.20 -11.30 18.05
CA GLY A 89 7.82 -12.64 18.52
C GLY A 89 9.01 -13.57 18.69
N SER A 90 10.01 -13.47 17.81
CA SER A 90 11.26 -14.23 17.88
C SER A 90 12.13 -13.77 19.04
N LYS A 91 12.19 -12.45 19.32
CA LYS A 91 12.81 -11.92 20.55
C LYS A 91 12.13 -12.48 21.81
N HIS A 92 10.80 -12.51 21.86
CA HIS A 92 10.08 -13.13 22.99
C HIS A 92 10.34 -14.64 23.15
N HIS A 93 10.65 -15.37 22.09
CA HIS A 93 11.01 -16.79 22.18
C HIS A 93 12.48 -17.04 22.56
N THR A 94 13.38 -16.08 22.35
CA THR A 94 14.79 -16.17 22.80
C THR A 94 15.03 -15.49 24.16
N ASP A 95 14.16 -14.59 24.59
CA ASP A 95 14.22 -13.87 25.88
C ASP A 95 13.58 -14.66 27.05
N GLY A 96 13.26 -15.94 26.85
CA GLY A 96 13.00 -16.89 27.95
C GLY A 96 14.23 -17.17 28.83
N ALA A 97 15.40 -16.62 28.46
CA ALA A 97 16.59 -16.53 29.29
C ALA A 97 16.93 -15.06 29.60
N GLY A 98 15.93 -14.28 30.04
CA GLY A 98 16.22 -13.08 30.82
C GLY A 98 17.19 -13.41 31.97
N PRO A 99 18.00 -12.45 32.46
CA PRO A 99 18.91 -12.70 33.56
C PRO A 99 18.08 -13.22 34.73
N ARG A 100 18.21 -14.52 35.03
CA ARG A 100 17.57 -15.09 36.21
C ARG A 100 17.98 -14.19 37.37
N PRO A 101 17.04 -13.69 38.20
CA PRO A 101 17.44 -12.92 39.36
C PRO A 101 18.42 -13.80 40.12
N ASN A 102 19.64 -13.30 40.34
CA ASN A 102 20.67 -14.10 40.96
C ASN A 102 20.36 -14.14 42.46
N TYR A 103 19.39 -14.97 42.86
CA TYR A 103 18.91 -15.08 44.25
C TYR A 103 20.05 -15.50 45.20
N ALA A 104 21.12 -16.09 44.65
CA ALA A 104 22.35 -16.40 45.37
C ALA A 104 23.11 -15.16 45.90
N THR A 105 22.88 -13.96 45.35
CA THR A 105 23.48 -12.71 45.87
C THR A 105 22.62 -12.06 46.96
N GLN A 106 21.35 -12.42 47.07
CA GLN A 106 20.45 -12.02 48.15
C GLN A 106 20.48 -13.05 49.29
N ARG A 107 21.69 -13.40 49.76
CA ARG A 107 21.83 -14.43 50.80
C ARG A 107 20.96 -14.10 52.01
N PRO A 108 20.08 -15.00 52.45
CA PRO A 108 19.34 -14.82 53.68
C PRO A 108 20.36 -14.67 54.79
N LYS A 109 20.25 -13.62 55.62
CA LYS A 109 21.05 -13.48 56.85
C LYS A 109 20.53 -14.43 57.92
N ILE A 110 20.40 -15.71 57.57
CA ILE A 110 19.97 -16.76 58.50
C ILE A 110 21.23 -17.20 59.26
N PRO A 111 21.16 -17.35 60.59
CA PRO A 111 22.26 -17.88 61.38
C PRO A 111 22.76 -19.23 60.82
N SER A 112 24.08 -19.44 60.82
CA SER A 112 24.68 -20.70 60.37
C SER A 112 24.14 -21.89 61.15
N LEU A 113 23.95 -23.01 60.45
CA LEU A 113 23.55 -24.26 61.07
C LEU A 113 24.71 -24.77 61.95
N ASN A 114 24.61 -24.54 63.27
CA ASN A 114 25.64 -24.96 64.23
C ASN A 114 25.39 -26.36 64.82
N ASP A 115 24.25 -26.99 64.53
CA ASP A 115 23.92 -28.33 65.04
C ASP A 115 22.97 -29.08 64.10
N SER A 116 23.30 -30.34 63.78
CA SER A 116 22.52 -31.24 62.91
C SER A 116 21.10 -31.50 63.41
N SER A 117 20.84 -31.23 64.69
CA SER A 117 19.54 -31.41 65.33
C SER A 117 18.55 -30.25 65.08
N GLN A 118 18.96 -29.20 64.36
CA GLN A 118 18.11 -28.02 64.07
C GLN A 118 17.82 -27.81 62.58
N VAL A 119 18.00 -28.83 61.75
CA VAL A 119 17.78 -28.75 60.30
C VAL A 119 16.34 -28.34 59.98
N ASP A 120 15.34 -28.91 60.67
CA ASP A 120 13.92 -28.58 60.43
C ASP A 120 13.61 -27.11 60.75
N LEU A 121 14.12 -26.60 61.86
CA LEU A 121 13.96 -25.19 62.26
C LEU A 121 14.69 -24.23 61.31
N TYR A 122 15.81 -24.68 60.75
CA TYR A 122 16.57 -23.92 59.77
C TYR A 122 15.83 -23.85 58.42
N LEU A 123 15.27 -24.98 57.97
CA LEU A 123 14.45 -25.04 56.76
C LEU A 123 13.20 -24.16 56.89
N GLU A 124 12.46 -24.24 57.99
CA GLU A 124 11.27 -23.40 58.22
C GLU A 124 11.60 -21.88 58.14
N ARG A 125 12.75 -21.48 58.71
CA ARG A 125 13.21 -20.08 58.64
C ARG A 125 13.63 -19.67 57.24
N PHE A 126 14.25 -20.58 56.50
CA PHE A 126 14.64 -20.37 55.11
C PHE A 126 13.41 -20.22 54.22
N GLU A 127 12.43 -21.12 54.33
CA GLU A 127 11.19 -21.07 53.56
C GLU A 127 10.44 -19.77 53.82
N ARG A 128 10.27 -19.38 55.10
CA ARG A 128 9.63 -18.11 55.45
C ARG A 128 10.37 -16.91 54.83
N HIS A 129 11.70 -16.94 54.80
CA HIS A 129 12.50 -15.90 54.16
C HIS A 129 12.33 -15.91 52.63
N ALA A 130 12.42 -17.08 52.00
CA ALA A 130 12.28 -17.25 50.57
C ALA A 130 10.88 -16.81 50.09
N THR A 131 9.82 -17.17 50.81
CA THR A 131 8.45 -16.72 50.54
C THR A 131 8.30 -15.20 50.73
N ALA A 132 8.88 -14.63 51.79
CA ALA A 132 8.80 -13.18 52.04
C ALA A 132 9.51 -12.35 50.96
N PHE A 133 10.56 -12.90 50.34
CA PHE A 133 11.28 -12.28 49.23
C PHE A 133 10.77 -12.70 47.84
N GLY A 134 9.70 -13.50 47.76
CA GLY A 134 9.08 -13.93 46.51
C GLY A 134 9.95 -14.86 45.66
N TRP A 135 10.80 -15.68 46.29
CA TRP A 135 11.68 -16.59 45.58
C TRP A 135 10.91 -17.80 45.03
N PRO A 136 11.14 -18.20 43.78
CA PRO A 136 10.50 -19.38 43.20
C PRO A 136 11.04 -20.67 43.85
N GLU A 137 10.14 -21.57 44.26
CA GLU A 137 10.46 -22.85 44.91
C GLU A 137 11.48 -23.70 44.14
N THR A 138 11.45 -23.60 42.81
CA THR A 138 12.39 -24.29 41.91
C THR A 138 13.86 -23.90 42.13
N GLU A 139 14.12 -22.72 42.70
CA GLU A 139 15.46 -22.20 42.95
C GLU A 139 15.88 -22.35 44.44
N TRP A 140 14.99 -22.85 45.30
CA TRP A 140 15.28 -23.00 46.74
C TRP A 140 16.40 -24.02 46.99
N ALA A 141 16.39 -25.15 46.28
CA ALA A 141 17.43 -26.17 46.36
C ALA A 141 18.81 -25.64 45.89
N SER A 142 18.83 -24.81 44.85
CA SER A 142 20.04 -24.15 44.35
C SER A 142 20.60 -23.18 45.40
N CYS A 143 19.74 -22.41 46.07
CA CYS A 143 20.14 -21.48 47.13
C CYS A 143 20.65 -22.23 48.37
N LEU A 144 19.95 -23.29 48.78
CA LEU A 144 20.33 -24.12 49.91
C LEU A 144 21.67 -24.81 49.67
N SER A 145 21.90 -25.43 48.50
CA SER A 145 23.15 -26.12 48.20
C SER A 145 24.40 -25.21 48.20
N SER A 146 24.21 -23.90 47.99
CA SER A 146 25.29 -22.90 48.08
C SER A 146 25.62 -22.41 49.51
N LEU A 147 24.82 -22.82 50.51
CA LEU A 147 24.95 -22.43 51.92
C LEU A 147 25.57 -23.50 52.83
N TRP A 148 25.84 -24.70 52.30
CA TRP A 148 26.55 -25.77 52.99
C TRP A 148 28.07 -25.66 52.80
#